data_AF-A0A2T2WX75-F1
#
_entry.id   AF-A0A2T2WX75-F1
#
_cell.length_a   1.000
_cell.length_b   1.000
_cell.length_c   1.000
_cell.angle_alpha   90.00
_cell.angle_beta   90.00
_cell.angle_gamma   90.00
#
_symmetry.space_group_name_H-M   'P 1'
#
loop_
_entity.id
_entity.type
_entity.pdbx_description
1 polymer ?
#
loop_
_entity_poly.entity_id
_entity_poly.type
_entity_poly.pdbx_seq_one_letter_code
_entity_poly.pdbx_strand_id
1 'polypeptide(L)'
;MNMGNPLPPPVAEADFYRLFWILAIITLTIAVVALFRRLRLHREHDGVSSFPVAYEWLARGLGALWLLDGLLQAQPLMITRFIGGFLAPLIQGQPALLRSLIEIGVRLWGINPVMWNEFATWIQIDIGLLILLGSVDTWRRVGLWLSVAWGLVVWIGGEAMGSLFSGGSWLSGSPGSVILYVLLALLLLLSPSFWQSSRPTKIFQYGLAGLWGLSALLQAWPASGFWQGQSMSAYVLSMAEMPQPGIFSEPLYAWANSLAAHPALWNAVLVITFSILAILWLIRPKSVVTWWLTTVVTFATWWLGQDFGVLGGMGTDPNSGVLVLLSLAVYARLATVPIFGRSLFMDSTPAKGRTMS
;
A
#
# COMPACT_ATOMS: atom_id res chain seq x y z
N MET A 1 -9.77 29.59 -10.53
CA MET A 1 -10.75 28.62 -11.06
C MET A 1 -11.37 27.92 -9.88
N ASN A 2 -12.70 27.79 -9.84
CA ASN A 2 -13.38 27.10 -8.74
C ASN A 2 -12.92 25.64 -8.73
N MET A 3 -12.07 25.27 -7.77
CA MET A 3 -11.50 23.91 -7.64
C MET A 3 -12.35 23.01 -6.72
N GLY A 4 -13.62 23.39 -6.49
CA GLY A 4 -14.60 22.61 -5.73
C GLY A 4 -15.53 21.84 -6.65
N ASN A 5 -16.24 20.85 -6.08
CA ASN A 5 -17.33 20.16 -6.77
C ASN A 5 -18.36 21.18 -7.30
N PRO A 6 -18.79 21.11 -8.57
CA PRO A 6 -19.78 22.05 -9.11
C PRO A 6 -21.15 21.97 -8.40
N LEU A 7 -21.41 20.86 -7.69
CA LEU A 7 -22.60 20.68 -6.88
C LEU A 7 -22.39 21.14 -5.42
N PRO A 8 -23.43 21.67 -4.75
CA PRO A 8 -23.40 21.87 -3.31
C PRO A 8 -23.04 20.55 -2.60
N PRO A 9 -22.20 20.56 -1.54
CA PRO A 9 -21.72 19.34 -0.89
C PRO A 9 -22.82 18.32 -0.51
N PRO A 10 -23.98 18.73 0.07
CA PRO A 10 -25.03 17.78 0.42
C PRO A 10 -25.69 17.10 -0.80
N VAL A 11 -25.75 17.81 -1.94
CA VAL A 11 -26.31 17.28 -3.19
C VAL A 11 -25.36 16.25 -3.80
N ALA A 12 -24.06 16.58 -3.85
CA ALA A 12 -23.03 15.68 -4.35
C ALA A 12 -22.95 14.37 -3.55
N GLU A 13 -23.01 14.47 -2.21
CA GLU A 13 -23.03 13.30 -1.33
C GLU A 13 -24.29 12.45 -1.53
N ALA A 14 -25.46 13.08 -1.62
CA ALA A 14 -26.71 12.36 -1.85
C ALA A 14 -26.72 11.62 -3.20
N ASP A 15 -26.22 12.28 -4.26
CA ASP A 15 -26.11 11.69 -5.59
C ASP A 15 -25.13 10.52 -5.62
N PHE A 16 -23.96 10.66 -4.96
CA PHE A 16 -23.01 9.56 -4.78
C PHE A 16 -23.67 8.40 -4.05
N TYR A 17 -24.15 8.58 -2.81
CA TYR A 17 -24.65 7.45 -2.02
C TYR A 17 -25.86 6.76 -2.64
N ARG A 18 -26.67 7.47 -3.43
CA ARG A 18 -27.74 6.84 -4.21
C ARG A 18 -27.19 5.83 -5.23
N LEU A 19 -26.15 6.20 -5.98
CA LEU A 19 -25.49 5.31 -6.94
C LEU A 19 -24.73 4.19 -6.24
N PHE A 20 -23.95 4.54 -5.20
CA PHE A 20 -23.21 3.62 -4.37
C PHE A 20 -24.09 2.47 -3.86
N TRP A 21 -25.26 2.75 -3.27
CA TRP A 21 -26.11 1.69 -2.73
C TRP A 21 -26.68 0.75 -3.81
N ILE A 22 -26.99 1.27 -5.00
CA ILE A 22 -27.45 0.44 -6.12
C ILE A 22 -26.34 -0.54 -6.52
N LEU A 23 -25.13 -0.01 -6.71
CA LEU A 23 -23.97 -0.82 -7.10
C LEU A 23 -23.56 -1.79 -5.97
N ALA A 24 -23.65 -1.38 -4.70
CA ALA A 24 -23.36 -2.23 -3.56
C ALA A 24 -24.27 -3.44 -3.47
N ILE A 25 -25.57 -3.28 -3.70
CA ILE A 25 -26.51 -4.41 -3.70
C ILE A 25 -26.17 -5.39 -4.82
N ILE A 26 -25.87 -4.89 -6.02
CA ILE A 26 -25.49 -5.72 -7.17
C ILE A 26 -24.19 -6.49 -6.88
N THR A 27 -23.15 -5.78 -6.44
CA THR A 27 -21.83 -6.34 -6.17
C THR A 27 -21.87 -7.34 -5.01
N LEU A 28 -22.61 -7.04 -3.94
CA LEU A 28 -22.79 -7.97 -2.82
C LEU A 28 -23.48 -9.26 -3.28
N THR A 29 -24.51 -9.14 -4.12
CA THR A 29 -25.21 -10.31 -4.67
C THR A 29 -24.25 -11.19 -5.49
N ILE A 30 -23.46 -10.59 -6.38
CA ILE A 30 -22.46 -11.29 -7.19
C ILE A 30 -21.39 -11.95 -6.31
N ALA A 31 -20.86 -11.21 -5.33
CA ALA A 31 -19.82 -11.68 -4.42
C ALA A 31 -20.29 -12.86 -3.57
N VAL A 32 -21.54 -12.81 -3.06
CA VAL A 32 -22.17 -13.90 -2.30
C VAL A 32 -22.33 -15.15 -3.18
N VAL A 33 -22.85 -14.99 -4.40
CA VAL A 33 -22.98 -16.12 -5.34
C VAL A 33 -21.61 -16.72 -5.69
N ALA A 34 -20.60 -15.89 -5.94
CA ALA A 34 -19.24 -16.33 -6.22
C ALA A 34 -18.62 -17.08 -5.03
N LEU A 35 -18.82 -16.58 -3.80
CA LEU A 35 -18.37 -17.22 -2.57
C LEU A 35 -19.02 -18.59 -2.38
N PHE A 36 -20.34 -18.69 -2.53
CA PHE A 36 -21.06 -19.97 -2.41
C PHE A 36 -20.59 -20.98 -3.47
N ARG A 37 -20.40 -20.55 -4.72
CA ARG A 37 -19.85 -21.41 -5.78
C ARG A 37 -18.45 -21.91 -5.40
N ARG A 38 -17.59 -21.03 -4.89
CA ARG A 38 -16.23 -21.40 -4.45
C ARG A 38 -16.24 -22.39 -3.29
N LEU A 39 -17.06 -22.16 -2.27
CA LEU A 39 -17.18 -23.07 -1.12
C LEU A 39 -17.69 -24.45 -1.52
N ARG A 40 -18.61 -24.51 -2.49
CA ARG A 40 -19.11 -25.77 -3.05
C ARG A 40 -18.02 -26.52 -3.82
N LEU A 41 -17.28 -25.83 -4.69
CA LEU A 41 -16.21 -26.43 -5.51
C LEU A 41 -15.00 -26.88 -4.67
N HIS A 42 -14.61 -26.14 -3.63
CA HIS A 42 -13.53 -26.56 -2.73
C HIS A 42 -13.85 -27.87 -2.00
N ARG A 43 -15.12 -28.14 -1.73
CA ARG A 43 -15.58 -29.37 -1.09
C ARG A 43 -15.52 -30.59 -2.02
N GLU A 44 -15.43 -30.36 -3.33
CA GLU A 44 -15.40 -31.40 -4.37
C GLU A 44 -13.97 -31.69 -4.87
N HIS A 45 -13.02 -30.78 -4.69
CA HIS A 45 -11.63 -30.92 -5.11
C HIS A 45 -10.66 -30.60 -3.97
N ASP A 46 -10.28 -31.61 -3.18
CA ASP A 46 -9.07 -31.59 -2.33
C ASP A 46 -7.80 -31.73 -3.20
N GLY A 47 -7.68 -30.89 -4.22
CA GLY A 47 -6.50 -30.78 -5.07
C GLY A 47 -5.42 -29.96 -4.36
N VAL A 48 -4.18 -30.46 -4.35
CA VAL A 48 -3.01 -29.71 -3.87
C VAL A 48 -2.88 -28.43 -4.72
N SER A 49 -3.03 -27.26 -4.10
CA SER A 49 -2.77 -25.97 -4.77
C SER A 49 -1.38 -25.97 -5.41
N SER A 50 -1.29 -25.60 -6.69
CA SER A 50 0.00 -25.48 -7.39
C SER A 50 0.89 -24.36 -6.84
N PHE A 51 0.28 -23.39 -6.14
CA PHE A 51 0.98 -22.26 -5.54
C PHE A 51 1.26 -22.49 -4.05
N PRO A 52 2.43 -22.04 -3.54
CA PRO A 52 2.78 -22.13 -2.13
C PRO A 52 1.88 -21.21 -1.28
N VAL A 53 1.77 -21.51 0.02
CA VAL A 53 0.97 -20.71 0.98
C VAL A 53 1.35 -19.21 0.97
N ALA A 54 2.63 -18.89 0.78
CA ALA A 54 3.13 -17.52 0.70
C ALA A 54 2.50 -16.71 -0.46
N TYR A 55 2.20 -17.35 -1.59
CA TYR A 55 1.48 -16.74 -2.69
C TYR A 55 0.06 -16.34 -2.29
N GLU A 56 -0.67 -17.25 -1.63
CA GLU A 56 -2.03 -16.98 -1.16
C GLU A 56 -2.07 -15.89 -0.09
N TRP A 57 -1.07 -15.81 0.79
CA TRP A 57 -0.95 -14.74 1.76
C TRP A 57 -0.81 -13.38 1.08
N LEU A 58 0.09 -13.29 0.08
CA LEU A 58 0.29 -12.06 -0.67
C LEU A 58 -0.95 -11.66 -1.47
N ALA A 59 -1.58 -12.62 -2.17
CA ALA A 59 -2.78 -12.36 -2.95
C ALA A 59 -3.94 -11.88 -2.07
N ARG A 60 -4.17 -12.52 -0.93
CA ARG A 60 -5.22 -12.12 0.01
C ARG A 60 -4.93 -10.77 0.66
N GLY A 61 -3.67 -10.52 1.04
CA GLY A 61 -3.26 -9.23 1.58
C GLY A 61 -3.49 -8.10 0.57
N LEU A 62 -3.01 -8.26 -0.67
CA LEU A 62 -3.20 -7.26 -1.73
C LEU A 62 -4.68 -7.06 -2.08
N GLY A 63 -5.45 -8.14 -2.22
CA GLY A 63 -6.89 -8.05 -2.51
C GLY A 63 -7.69 -7.40 -1.38
N ALA A 64 -7.34 -7.68 -0.12
CA ALA A 64 -7.97 -7.04 1.04
C ALA A 64 -7.64 -5.54 1.11
N LEU A 65 -6.41 -5.16 0.74
CA LEU A 65 -6.01 -3.76 0.69
C LEU A 65 -6.71 -2.97 -0.41
N TRP A 66 -6.86 -3.53 -1.62
CA TRP A 66 -7.69 -2.90 -2.66
C TRP A 66 -9.17 -2.77 -2.26
N LEU A 67 -9.70 -3.79 -1.58
CA LEU A 67 -11.08 -3.73 -1.08
C LEU A 67 -11.23 -2.64 -0.02
N LEU A 68 -10.27 -2.54 0.91
CA LEU A 68 -10.24 -1.48 1.92
C LEU A 68 -10.09 -0.11 1.25
N ASP A 69 -9.24 0.01 0.24
CA ASP A 69 -9.03 1.24 -0.53
C ASP A 69 -10.33 1.74 -1.16
N GLY A 70 -11.05 0.85 -1.86
CA GLY A 70 -12.37 1.17 -2.41
C GLY A 70 -13.40 1.59 -1.36
N LEU A 71 -13.42 0.93 -0.19
CA LEU A 71 -14.33 1.32 0.89
C LEU A 71 -13.98 2.69 1.48
N LEU A 72 -12.70 3.03 1.58
CA LEU A 72 -12.24 4.32 2.08
C LEU A 72 -12.40 5.44 1.03
N GLN A 73 -12.33 5.12 -0.27
CA GLN A 73 -12.67 6.04 -1.35
C GLN A 73 -14.13 6.53 -1.30
N ALA A 74 -15.03 5.77 -0.67
CA ALA A 74 -16.43 6.14 -0.48
C ALA A 74 -16.67 7.14 0.68
N GLN A 75 -15.61 7.69 1.27
CA GLN A 75 -15.71 8.71 2.33
C GLN A 75 -16.33 10.02 1.82
N PRO A 76 -17.11 10.75 2.64
CA PRO A 76 -17.74 12.01 2.24
C PRO A 76 -16.77 13.08 1.72
N LEU A 77 -15.58 13.21 2.32
CA LEU A 77 -14.61 14.23 1.90
C LEU A 77 -13.94 13.89 0.55
N MET A 78 -13.92 12.61 0.16
CA MET A 78 -13.46 12.18 -1.17
C MET A 78 -14.40 12.68 -2.29
N ILE A 79 -15.66 12.98 -1.95
CA ILE A 79 -16.65 13.49 -2.90
C ILE A 79 -16.63 15.02 -2.92
N THR A 80 -16.45 15.65 -1.76
CA THR A 80 -16.68 17.09 -1.58
C THR A 80 -15.40 17.93 -1.60
N ARG A 81 -14.26 17.36 -1.18
CA ARG A 81 -13.00 18.10 -0.99
C ARG A 81 -11.80 17.50 -1.71
N PHE A 82 -11.90 16.33 -2.33
CA PHE A 82 -10.74 15.63 -2.93
C PHE A 82 -9.89 16.49 -3.88
N ILE A 83 -10.49 17.26 -4.78
CA ILE A 83 -9.72 18.09 -5.72
C ILE A 83 -8.90 19.16 -4.99
N GLY A 84 -9.55 20.00 -4.18
CA GLY A 84 -8.88 21.12 -3.51
C GLY A 84 -8.05 20.72 -2.29
N GLY A 85 -8.49 19.69 -1.57
CA GLY A 85 -7.89 19.21 -0.32
C GLY A 85 -6.79 18.17 -0.51
N PHE A 86 -6.76 17.47 -1.64
CA PHE A 86 -5.80 16.39 -1.89
C PHE A 86 -5.06 16.53 -3.22
N LEU A 87 -5.76 16.57 -4.37
CA LEU A 87 -5.10 16.57 -5.68
C LEU A 87 -4.34 17.86 -6.02
N ALA A 88 -4.90 19.04 -5.70
CA ALA A 88 -4.28 20.31 -6.03
C ALA A 88 -2.93 20.53 -5.31
N PRO A 89 -2.78 20.21 -4.02
CA PRO A 89 -1.47 20.21 -3.35
C PRO A 89 -0.39 19.36 -4.06
N LEU A 90 -0.75 18.21 -4.67
CA LEU A 90 0.22 17.29 -5.30
C LEU A 90 0.97 17.88 -6.51
N ILE A 91 0.44 18.96 -7.09
CA ILE A 91 1.02 19.65 -8.27
C ILE A 91 2.31 20.40 -7.89
N GLN A 92 2.45 20.82 -6.63
CA GLN A 92 3.54 21.68 -6.19
C GLN A 92 4.90 20.97 -6.24
N GLY A 93 5.91 21.68 -6.74
CA GLY A 93 7.28 21.16 -6.81
C GLY A 93 7.53 20.09 -7.87
N GLN A 94 6.52 19.68 -8.65
CA GLN A 94 6.65 18.62 -9.64
C GLN A 94 7.33 19.08 -10.94
N PRO A 95 8.07 18.19 -11.62
CA PRO A 95 8.57 18.44 -12.98
C PRO A 95 7.44 18.75 -13.97
N ALA A 96 7.72 19.59 -14.98
CA ALA A 96 6.70 20.11 -15.90
C ALA A 96 5.84 19.02 -16.59
N LEU A 97 6.45 17.89 -16.99
CA LEU A 97 5.72 16.79 -17.60
C LEU A 97 4.73 16.13 -16.62
N LEU A 98 5.20 15.76 -15.43
CA LEU A 98 4.37 15.13 -14.40
C LEU A 98 3.27 16.08 -13.93
N ARG A 99 3.61 17.35 -13.72
CA ARG A 99 2.66 18.43 -13.43
C ARG A 99 1.54 18.48 -14.47
N SER A 100 1.88 18.46 -15.76
CA SER A 100 0.89 18.52 -16.84
C SER A 100 -0.05 17.30 -16.85
N LEU A 101 0.49 16.10 -16.57
CA LEU A 101 -0.32 14.88 -16.47
C LEU A 101 -1.31 14.94 -15.30
N ILE A 102 -0.85 15.40 -14.13
CA ILE A 102 -1.71 15.57 -12.96
C ILE A 102 -2.78 16.64 -13.23
N GLU A 103 -2.42 17.76 -13.86
CA GLU A 103 -3.38 18.81 -14.23
C GLU A 103 -4.46 18.31 -15.19
N ILE A 104 -4.13 17.41 -16.14
CA ILE A 104 -5.13 16.73 -16.97
C ILE A 104 -6.09 15.90 -16.11
N GLY A 105 -5.54 15.11 -15.18
CA GLY A 105 -6.34 14.30 -14.24
C GLY A 105 -7.28 15.16 -13.39
N VAL A 106 -6.79 16.26 -12.82
CA VAL A 106 -7.58 17.22 -12.04
C VAL A 106 -8.72 17.82 -12.86
N ARG A 107 -8.47 18.18 -14.13
CA ARG A 107 -9.50 18.71 -15.02
C ARG A 107 -10.55 17.66 -15.37
N LEU A 108 -10.14 16.43 -15.69
CA LEU A 108 -11.04 15.32 -15.98
C LEU A 108 -11.94 15.03 -14.78
N TRP A 109 -11.35 14.94 -13.58
CA TRP A 109 -12.08 14.73 -12.34
C TRP A 109 -13.09 15.85 -12.08
N GLY A 110 -12.70 17.10 -12.35
CA GLY A 110 -13.55 18.28 -12.20
C GLY A 110 -14.78 18.33 -13.09
N ILE A 111 -14.84 17.56 -14.19
CA ILE A 111 -16.02 17.50 -15.07
C ILE A 111 -17.21 16.88 -14.34
N ASN A 112 -16.98 15.78 -13.62
CA ASN A 112 -18.01 15.11 -12.82
C ASN A 112 -17.36 14.38 -11.62
N PRO A 113 -17.09 15.10 -10.51
CA PRO A 113 -16.37 14.53 -9.38
C PRO A 113 -17.10 13.34 -8.73
N VAL A 114 -18.44 13.38 -8.72
CA VAL A 114 -19.27 12.29 -8.17
C VAL A 114 -19.07 11.01 -8.98
N MET A 115 -19.18 11.10 -10.31
CA MET A 115 -19.05 9.92 -11.18
C MET A 115 -17.63 9.34 -11.17
N TRP A 116 -16.60 10.19 -11.18
CA TRP A 116 -15.22 9.71 -11.08
C TRP A 116 -14.90 9.10 -9.71
N ASN A 117 -15.47 9.63 -8.62
CA ASN A 117 -15.34 9.01 -7.31
C ASN A 117 -16.06 7.66 -7.22
N GLU A 118 -17.26 7.54 -7.81
CA GLU A 118 -17.96 6.25 -7.95
C GLU A 118 -17.12 5.26 -8.73
N PHE A 119 -16.60 5.66 -9.89
CA PHE A 119 -15.75 4.80 -10.71
C PHE A 119 -14.51 4.32 -9.94
N ALA A 120 -13.80 5.23 -9.27
CA ALA A 120 -12.63 4.90 -8.45
C ALA A 120 -12.99 3.93 -7.30
N THR A 121 -14.10 4.19 -6.61
CA THR A 121 -14.61 3.34 -5.52
C THR A 121 -14.85 1.91 -6.01
N TRP A 122 -15.60 1.77 -7.10
CA TRP A 122 -16.00 0.44 -7.60
C TRP A 122 -14.88 -0.30 -8.28
N ILE A 123 -14.00 0.36 -9.04
CA ILE A 123 -12.87 -0.34 -9.65
C ILE A 123 -11.93 -0.92 -8.59
N GLN A 124 -11.70 -0.22 -7.47
CA GLN A 124 -10.90 -0.71 -6.35
C GLN A 124 -11.57 -1.90 -5.64
N ILE A 125 -12.88 -1.81 -5.36
CA ILE A 125 -13.66 -2.92 -4.79
C ILE A 125 -13.61 -4.14 -5.71
N ASP A 126 -13.84 -3.95 -7.01
CA ASP A 126 -13.85 -5.03 -8.00
C ASP A 126 -12.48 -5.69 -8.14
N ILE A 127 -11.39 -4.91 -8.15
CA ILE A 127 -10.02 -5.45 -8.09
C ILE A 127 -9.84 -6.34 -6.86
N GLY A 128 -10.23 -5.84 -5.68
CA GLY A 128 -10.14 -6.58 -4.42
C GLY A 128 -10.93 -7.89 -4.47
N LEU A 129 -12.19 -7.85 -4.92
CA LEU A 129 -13.05 -9.02 -5.03
C LEU A 129 -12.56 -10.02 -6.08
N LEU A 130 -12.08 -9.56 -7.24
CA LEU A 130 -11.50 -10.43 -8.27
C LEU A 130 -10.28 -11.17 -7.76
N ILE A 131 -9.40 -10.51 -6.99
CA ILE A 131 -8.21 -11.14 -6.41
C ILE A 131 -8.61 -12.13 -5.31
N LEU A 132 -9.54 -11.74 -4.43
CA LEU A 132 -9.95 -12.52 -3.27
C LEU A 132 -10.80 -13.74 -3.62
N LEU A 133 -11.81 -13.56 -4.47
CA LEU A 133 -12.84 -14.56 -4.78
C LEU A 133 -12.62 -15.26 -6.13
N GLY A 134 -11.87 -14.64 -7.05
CA GLY A 134 -11.64 -15.17 -8.38
C GLY A 134 -10.84 -16.47 -8.40
N SER A 135 -11.12 -17.30 -9.41
CA SER A 135 -10.28 -18.46 -9.72
C SER A 135 -8.86 -18.01 -10.09
N VAL A 136 -7.86 -18.76 -9.63
CA VAL A 136 -6.44 -18.41 -9.77
C VAL A 136 -6.04 -18.24 -11.24
N ASP A 137 -6.58 -19.08 -12.13
CA ASP A 137 -6.19 -19.13 -13.55
C ASP A 137 -6.84 -18.05 -14.43
N THR A 138 -7.93 -17.44 -13.97
CA THR A 138 -8.73 -16.54 -14.82
C THR A 138 -9.04 -15.24 -14.10
N TRP A 139 -10.00 -15.25 -13.17
CA TRP A 139 -10.54 -14.02 -12.59
C TRP A 139 -9.55 -13.31 -11.67
N ARG A 140 -8.74 -14.06 -10.93
CA ARG A 140 -7.66 -13.47 -10.13
C ARG A 140 -6.65 -12.75 -11.02
N ARG A 141 -6.27 -13.35 -12.15
CA ARG A 141 -5.34 -12.71 -13.11
C ARG A 141 -5.93 -11.45 -13.73
N VAL A 142 -7.22 -11.45 -14.04
CA VAL A 142 -7.92 -10.22 -14.47
C VAL A 142 -7.83 -9.15 -13.39
N GLY A 143 -8.15 -9.48 -12.14
CA GLY A 143 -8.01 -8.57 -11.00
C GLY A 143 -6.58 -8.04 -10.82
N LEU A 144 -5.56 -8.88 -11.00
CA LEU A 144 -4.15 -8.47 -10.92
C LEU A 144 -3.74 -7.52 -12.06
N TRP A 145 -4.19 -7.76 -13.30
CA TRP A 145 -3.93 -6.83 -14.40
C TRP A 145 -4.66 -5.50 -14.22
N LEU A 146 -5.90 -5.53 -13.72
CA LEU A 146 -6.64 -4.33 -13.35
C LEU A 146 -5.93 -3.58 -12.21
N SER A 147 -5.42 -4.28 -11.20
CA SER A 147 -4.58 -3.72 -10.13
C SER A 147 -3.34 -3.01 -10.68
N VAL A 148 -2.68 -3.58 -11.70
CA VAL A 148 -1.52 -2.93 -12.33
C VAL A 148 -1.95 -1.68 -13.08
N ALA A 149 -2.99 -1.78 -13.92
CA ALA A 149 -3.45 -0.66 -14.74
C ALA A 149 -3.97 0.50 -13.90
N TRP A 150 -4.88 0.24 -12.97
CA TRP A 150 -5.43 1.24 -12.06
C TRP A 150 -4.36 1.77 -11.10
N GLY A 151 -3.50 0.90 -10.59
CA GLY A 151 -2.41 1.30 -9.72
C GLY A 151 -1.45 2.30 -10.38
N LEU A 152 -1.15 2.15 -11.67
CA LEU A 152 -0.34 3.13 -12.41
C LEU A 152 -1.05 4.48 -12.58
N VAL A 153 -2.37 4.47 -12.79
CA VAL A 153 -3.17 5.71 -12.85
C VAL A 153 -3.12 6.45 -11.52
N VAL A 154 -3.35 5.74 -10.41
CA VAL A 154 -3.30 6.32 -9.06
C VAL A 154 -1.88 6.75 -8.70
N TRP A 155 -0.86 5.94 -8.99
CA TRP A 155 0.53 6.31 -8.69
C TRP A 155 0.96 7.61 -9.38
N ILE A 156 0.58 7.80 -10.66
CA ILE A 156 0.93 9.01 -11.41
C ILE A 156 0.04 10.20 -11.00
N GLY A 157 -1.28 10.02 -11.00
CA GLY A 157 -2.24 11.12 -10.83
C GLY A 157 -2.66 11.39 -9.39
N GLY A 158 -2.78 10.33 -8.58
CA GLY A 158 -3.23 10.37 -7.18
C GLY A 158 -2.10 10.43 -6.15
N GLU A 159 -0.89 9.96 -6.47
CA GLU A 159 0.26 10.04 -5.55
C GLU A 159 1.41 10.93 -6.08
N ALA A 160 1.28 11.46 -7.30
CA ALA A 160 2.33 12.22 -7.98
C ALA A 160 3.70 11.51 -7.96
N MET A 161 3.68 10.22 -8.30
CA MET A 161 4.81 9.28 -8.24
C MET A 161 5.46 9.23 -6.84
N GLY A 162 4.63 9.33 -5.80
CA GLY A 162 5.04 9.37 -4.41
C GLY A 162 6.01 10.50 -4.07
N SER A 163 5.90 11.63 -4.76
CA SER A 163 6.79 12.80 -4.56
C SER A 163 8.28 12.53 -4.76
N LEU A 164 8.64 11.48 -5.53
CA LEU A 164 10.04 11.14 -5.82
C LEU A 164 10.85 12.28 -6.42
N PHE A 165 10.19 13.20 -7.14
CA PHE A 165 10.82 14.32 -7.84
C PHE A 165 10.60 15.68 -7.19
N SER A 166 9.91 15.72 -6.03
CA SER A 166 9.54 16.96 -5.33
C SER A 166 9.98 16.97 -3.86
N GLY A 167 10.94 16.11 -3.49
CA GLY A 167 11.52 16.05 -2.14
C GLY A 167 10.81 15.11 -1.17
N GLY A 168 10.12 14.08 -1.67
CA GLY A 168 9.50 13.05 -0.85
C GLY A 168 10.51 12.19 -0.07
N SER A 169 10.04 11.59 1.01
CA SER A 169 10.77 10.66 1.87
C SER A 169 9.93 9.43 2.22
N TRP A 170 10.56 8.41 2.79
CA TRP A 170 9.83 7.28 3.36
C TRP A 170 8.80 7.71 4.42
N LEU A 171 9.10 8.75 5.21
CA LEU A 171 8.13 9.29 6.17
C LEU A 171 6.91 9.84 5.47
N SER A 172 7.08 10.53 4.33
CA SER A 172 5.96 11.03 3.53
C SER A 172 5.38 10.00 2.56
N GLY A 173 5.68 8.70 2.74
CA GLY A 173 5.13 7.62 1.93
C GLY A 173 5.84 7.31 0.61
N SER A 174 6.91 8.02 0.23
CA SER A 174 7.68 7.75 -0.99
C SER A 174 8.23 6.30 -1.01
N PRO A 175 8.22 5.60 -2.16
CA PRO A 175 7.93 6.05 -3.53
C PRO A 175 6.43 6.12 -3.91
N GLY A 176 5.53 6.14 -2.92
CA GLY A 176 4.09 5.96 -3.10
C GLY A 176 3.72 4.54 -2.67
N SER A 177 2.56 4.36 -2.04
CA SER A 177 2.14 3.02 -1.64
C SER A 177 1.74 2.23 -2.87
N VAL A 178 1.06 2.86 -3.83
CA VAL A 178 0.42 2.18 -4.95
C VAL A 178 1.43 1.56 -5.91
N ILE A 179 2.64 2.10 -6.06
CA ILE A 179 3.67 1.42 -6.85
C ILE A 179 4.07 0.08 -6.22
N LEU A 180 4.00 -0.06 -4.89
CA LEU A 180 4.18 -1.35 -4.23
C LEU A 180 3.00 -2.30 -4.53
N TYR A 181 1.76 -1.82 -4.61
CA TYR A 181 0.62 -2.63 -5.09
C TYR A 181 0.90 -3.18 -6.49
N VAL A 182 1.36 -2.31 -7.40
CA VAL A 182 1.70 -2.67 -8.79
C VAL A 182 2.80 -3.74 -8.83
N LEU A 183 3.89 -3.55 -8.09
CA LEU A 183 5.00 -4.51 -8.05
C LEU A 183 4.58 -5.87 -7.48
N LEU A 184 3.76 -5.88 -6.42
CA LEU A 184 3.24 -7.11 -5.83
C LEU A 184 2.24 -7.80 -6.76
N ALA A 185 1.40 -7.04 -7.48
CA ALA A 185 0.49 -7.58 -8.48
C ALA A 185 1.25 -8.25 -9.64
N LEU A 186 2.31 -7.60 -10.15
CA LEU A 186 3.20 -8.18 -11.17
C LEU A 186 3.88 -9.47 -10.69
N LEU A 187 4.32 -9.51 -9.43
CA LEU A 187 4.90 -10.71 -8.82
C LEU A 187 3.87 -11.86 -8.73
N LEU A 188 2.62 -11.54 -8.39
CA LEU A 188 1.51 -12.50 -8.33
C LEU A 188 1.05 -13.01 -9.71
N LEU A 189 1.38 -12.32 -10.81
CA LEU A 189 1.12 -12.79 -12.17
C LEU A 189 2.12 -13.86 -12.65
N LEU A 190 3.23 -14.07 -11.93
CA LEU A 190 4.24 -15.06 -12.28
C LEU A 190 3.77 -16.51 -12.06
N SER A 191 4.38 -17.45 -12.79
CA SER A 191 3.96 -18.85 -12.84
C SER A 191 4.12 -19.61 -11.50
N PRO A 192 3.39 -20.73 -11.30
CA PRO A 192 3.61 -21.60 -10.13
C PRO A 192 5.07 -22.06 -10.00
N SER A 193 5.72 -22.40 -11.11
CA SER A 193 7.14 -22.81 -11.14
C SER A 193 8.09 -21.71 -10.68
N PHE A 194 7.75 -20.44 -10.92
CA PHE A 194 8.49 -19.31 -10.37
C PHE A 194 8.38 -19.27 -8.85
N TRP A 195 7.16 -19.40 -8.33
CA TRP A 195 6.86 -19.34 -6.90
C TRP A 195 7.39 -20.53 -6.08
N GLN A 196 7.59 -21.68 -6.71
CA GLN A 196 8.23 -22.86 -6.10
C GLN A 196 9.76 -22.78 -6.07
N SER A 197 10.36 -21.83 -6.81
CA SER A 197 11.80 -21.61 -6.83
C SER A 197 12.27 -20.66 -5.72
N SER A 198 13.58 -20.44 -5.60
CA SER A 198 14.15 -19.43 -4.69
C SER A 198 14.04 -17.98 -5.20
N ARG A 199 13.50 -17.77 -6.41
CA ARG A 199 13.44 -16.44 -7.05
C ARG A 199 12.55 -15.43 -6.32
N PRO A 200 11.32 -15.76 -5.85
CA PRO A 200 10.50 -14.83 -5.08
C PRO A 200 11.23 -14.33 -3.83
N THR A 201 11.90 -15.24 -3.11
CA THR A 201 12.70 -14.89 -1.93
C THR A 201 13.77 -13.86 -2.26
N LYS A 202 14.46 -14.01 -3.40
CA LYS A 202 15.46 -13.04 -3.88
C LYS A 202 14.82 -11.71 -4.29
N ILE A 203 13.66 -11.72 -4.95
CA ILE A 203 12.94 -10.49 -5.32
C ILE A 203 12.57 -9.70 -4.07
N PHE A 204 11.99 -10.33 -3.05
CA PHE A 204 11.69 -9.64 -1.78
C PHE A 204 12.95 -9.13 -1.09
N GLN A 205 14.02 -9.94 -1.05
CA GLN A 205 15.29 -9.54 -0.47
C GLN A 205 15.86 -8.28 -1.14
N TYR A 206 16.03 -8.30 -2.46
CA TYR A 206 16.59 -7.17 -3.19
C TYR A 206 15.63 -5.99 -3.28
N GLY A 207 14.32 -6.25 -3.31
CA GLY A 207 13.29 -5.22 -3.25
C GLY A 207 13.34 -4.45 -1.94
N LEU A 208 13.44 -5.13 -0.80
CA LEU A 208 13.59 -4.48 0.51
C LEU A 208 14.94 -3.77 0.63
N ALA A 209 16.04 -4.37 0.16
CA ALA A 209 17.33 -3.70 0.12
C ALA A 209 17.28 -2.41 -0.72
N GLY A 210 16.65 -2.48 -1.90
CA GLY A 210 16.48 -1.36 -2.82
C GLY A 210 15.57 -0.27 -2.26
N LEU A 211 14.45 -0.64 -1.63
CA LEU A 211 13.53 0.29 -0.97
C LEU A 211 14.26 1.06 0.13
N TRP A 212 14.91 0.37 1.07
CA TRP A 212 15.62 1.05 2.16
C TRP A 212 16.83 1.84 1.66
N GLY A 213 17.50 1.38 0.60
CA GLY A 213 18.57 2.12 -0.06
C GLY A 213 18.07 3.41 -0.72
N LEU A 214 16.94 3.35 -1.41
CA LEU A 214 16.27 4.53 -1.98
C LEU A 214 15.82 5.49 -0.89
N SER A 215 15.18 4.98 0.18
CA SER A 215 14.77 5.79 1.34
C SER A 215 15.96 6.49 1.98
N ALA A 216 17.09 5.79 2.17
CA ALA A 216 18.32 6.39 2.70
C ALA A 216 18.85 7.49 1.77
N LEU A 217 18.86 7.25 0.46
CA LEU A 217 19.32 8.22 -0.53
C LEU A 217 18.45 9.48 -0.52
N LEU A 218 17.13 9.34 -0.60
CA LEU A 218 16.19 10.48 -0.62
C LEU A 218 16.25 11.28 0.69
N GLN A 219 16.39 10.59 1.82
CA GLN A 219 16.53 11.20 3.14
C GLN A 219 17.87 11.94 3.31
N ALA A 220 18.94 11.41 2.72
CA ALA A 220 20.28 12.02 2.76
C ALA A 220 20.42 13.18 1.77
N TRP A 221 19.60 13.22 0.71
CA TRP A 221 19.71 14.18 -0.37
C TRP A 221 19.54 15.63 0.13
N PRO A 222 20.56 16.51 0.01
CA PRO A 222 20.49 17.85 0.56
C PRO A 222 19.35 18.70 0.00
N ALA A 223 19.02 18.52 -1.29
CA ALA A 223 17.95 19.28 -1.93
C ALA A 223 16.55 18.89 -1.45
N SER A 224 16.39 17.78 -0.71
CA SER A 224 15.11 17.43 -0.07
C SER A 224 14.80 18.31 1.14
N GLY A 225 15.76 19.13 1.60
CA GLY A 225 15.54 20.14 2.64
C GLY A 225 15.50 19.62 4.09
N PHE A 226 15.70 18.32 4.31
CA PHE A 226 15.57 17.68 5.63
C PHE A 226 16.70 18.01 6.63
N TRP A 227 17.81 18.59 6.17
CA TRP A 227 18.99 18.85 7.03
C TRP A 227 18.94 20.17 7.79
N GLN A 228 18.22 21.17 7.28
CA GLN A 228 18.29 22.55 7.80
C GLN A 228 16.91 23.20 7.98
N GLY A 229 15.82 22.51 7.62
CA GLY A 229 14.47 23.05 7.67
C GLY A 229 13.51 22.25 8.55
N GLN A 230 12.41 22.90 8.92
CA GLN A 230 11.25 22.32 9.61
C GLN A 230 10.35 21.51 8.65
N SER A 231 10.85 21.09 7.49
CA SER A 231 10.05 20.41 6.46
C SER A 231 9.49 19.08 6.96
N MET A 232 10.30 18.27 7.65
CA MET A 232 9.85 17.02 8.25
C MET A 232 8.86 17.26 9.40
N SER A 233 9.13 18.23 10.28
CA SER A 233 8.23 18.52 11.40
C SER A 233 6.91 19.09 10.93
N ALA A 234 6.92 19.97 9.93
CA ALA A 234 5.70 20.53 9.34
C ALA A 234 4.85 19.46 8.66
N TYR A 235 5.48 18.49 8.00
CA TYR A 235 4.79 17.33 7.45
C TYR A 235 4.12 16.48 8.54
N VAL A 236 4.87 16.10 9.60
CA VAL A 236 4.30 15.33 10.72
C VAL A 236 3.20 16.11 11.45
N LEU A 237 3.38 17.42 11.62
CA LEU A 237 2.41 18.28 12.27
C LEU A 237 1.10 18.38 11.46
N SER A 238 1.17 18.45 10.13
CA SER A 238 -0.05 18.51 9.31
C SER A 238 -0.89 17.24 9.40
N MET A 239 -0.28 16.07 9.62
CA MET A 239 -1.00 14.83 9.94
C MET A 239 -1.57 14.87 11.36
N ALA A 240 -0.79 15.32 12.35
CA ALA A 240 -1.24 15.43 13.74
C ALA A 240 -2.48 16.34 13.89
N GLU A 241 -2.57 17.40 13.08
CA GLU A 241 -3.67 18.37 13.07
C GLU A 241 -4.95 17.87 12.36
N MET A 242 -4.88 16.75 11.63
CA MET A 242 -6.07 16.16 11.04
C MET A 242 -7.03 15.67 12.14
N PRO A 243 -8.37 15.76 11.95
CA PRO A 243 -9.31 15.23 12.92
C PRO A 243 -9.13 13.72 13.13
N GLN A 244 -8.59 13.34 14.28
CA GLN A 244 -8.34 11.95 14.66
C GLN A 244 -8.30 11.76 16.19
N PRO A 245 -8.50 10.55 16.73
CA PRO A 245 -8.37 10.28 18.15
C PRO A 245 -7.00 10.64 18.72
N GLY A 246 -6.96 11.20 19.93
CA GLY A 246 -5.73 11.64 20.60
C GLY A 246 -4.65 10.56 20.74
N ILE A 247 -5.05 9.29 20.87
CA ILE A 247 -4.10 8.17 20.92
C ILE A 247 -3.22 8.07 19.67
N PHE A 248 -3.70 8.53 18.51
CA PHE A 248 -2.94 8.54 17.26
C PHE A 248 -2.20 9.87 17.03
N SER A 249 -2.82 11.01 17.34
CA SER A 249 -2.24 12.34 17.11
C SER A 249 -1.24 12.82 18.17
N GLU A 250 -1.40 12.47 19.45
CA GLU A 250 -0.48 12.91 20.51
C GLU A 250 0.97 12.45 20.28
N PRO A 251 1.24 11.18 19.89
CA PRO A 251 2.59 10.76 19.50
C PRO A 251 3.15 11.54 18.30
N LEU A 252 2.31 11.91 17.34
CA LEU A 252 2.72 12.72 16.19
C LEU A 252 3.10 14.15 16.61
N TYR A 253 2.33 14.79 17.49
CA TYR A 253 2.70 16.10 18.05
C TYR A 253 4.05 16.04 18.78
N ALA A 254 4.25 15.03 19.63
CA ALA A 254 5.53 14.84 20.32
C ALA A 254 6.68 14.62 19.33
N TRP A 255 6.45 13.81 18.29
CA TRP A 255 7.44 13.54 17.27
C TRP A 255 7.76 14.77 16.41
N ALA A 256 6.75 15.53 15.96
CA ALA A 256 6.92 16.77 15.23
C ALA A 256 7.74 17.81 16.02
N ASN A 257 7.46 17.94 17.33
CA ASN A 257 8.24 18.81 18.20
C ASN A 257 9.70 18.37 18.32
N SER A 258 9.96 17.06 18.41
CA SER A 258 11.32 16.52 18.46
C SER A 258 12.08 16.76 17.15
N LEU A 259 11.41 16.56 16.00
CA LEU A 259 11.93 16.85 14.68
C LEU A 259 12.28 18.34 14.52
N ALA A 260 11.41 19.23 15.00
CA ALA A 260 11.64 20.67 14.94
C ALA A 260 12.82 21.12 15.82
N ALA A 261 13.02 20.49 16.98
CA ALA A 261 14.12 20.81 17.89
C ALA A 261 15.49 20.40 17.33
N HIS A 262 15.57 19.24 16.66
CA HIS A 262 16.83 18.66 16.21
C HIS A 262 16.75 18.06 14.78
N PRO A 263 16.46 18.86 13.73
CA PRO A 263 16.19 18.35 12.38
C PRO A 263 17.36 17.57 11.79
N ALA A 264 18.57 18.12 11.83
CA ALA A 264 19.77 17.46 11.30
C ALA A 264 20.09 16.14 12.01
N LEU A 265 19.91 16.09 13.34
CA LEU A 265 20.15 14.90 14.14
C LEU A 265 19.18 13.79 13.74
N TRP A 266 17.88 14.07 13.74
CA TRP A 266 16.88 13.07 13.39
C TRP A 266 16.96 12.63 11.94
N ASN A 267 17.28 13.56 11.02
CA ASN A 267 17.54 13.20 9.65
C ASN A 267 18.74 12.24 9.52
N ALA A 268 19.84 12.52 10.22
CA ALA A 268 21.01 11.62 10.25
C ALA A 268 20.65 10.23 10.81
N VAL A 269 19.87 10.18 11.89
CA VAL A 269 19.38 8.91 12.48
C VAL A 269 18.56 8.10 11.47
N LEU A 270 17.65 8.74 10.73
CA LEU A 270 16.84 8.08 9.70
C LEU A 270 17.71 7.57 8.54
N VAL A 271 18.62 8.39 8.02
CA VAL A 271 19.57 7.99 6.97
C VAL A 271 20.39 6.79 7.38
N ILE A 272 20.97 6.81 8.59
CA ILE A 272 21.76 5.71 9.14
C ILE A 272 20.89 4.46 9.29
N THR A 273 19.68 4.59 9.83
CA THR A 273 18.74 3.48 10.03
C THR A 273 18.37 2.83 8.70
N PHE A 274 17.97 3.61 7.71
CA PHE A 274 17.63 3.08 6.38
C PHE A 274 18.85 2.47 5.67
N SER A 275 20.04 3.07 5.82
CA SER A 275 21.28 2.50 5.28
C SER A 275 21.62 1.15 5.91
N ILE A 276 21.48 1.03 7.24
CA ILE A 276 21.69 -0.22 7.97
C ILE A 276 20.71 -1.28 7.48
N LEU A 277 19.42 -0.95 7.35
CA LEU A 277 18.42 -1.89 6.83
C LEU A 277 18.77 -2.35 5.41
N ALA A 278 19.13 -1.44 4.51
CA ALA A 278 19.55 -1.77 3.15
C ALA A 278 20.73 -2.76 3.14
N ILE A 279 21.76 -2.50 3.94
CA ILE A 279 22.94 -3.36 4.08
C ILE A 279 22.53 -4.72 4.67
N LEU A 280 21.76 -4.74 5.76
CA LEU A 280 21.32 -5.98 6.41
C LEU A 280 20.52 -6.89 5.47
N TRP A 281 19.68 -6.34 4.59
CA TRP A 281 18.98 -7.10 3.56
C TRP A 281 19.91 -7.65 2.46
N LEU A 282 21.11 -7.09 2.29
CA LEU A 282 22.12 -7.66 1.39
C LEU A 282 22.97 -8.74 2.09
N ILE A 283 23.41 -8.50 3.33
CA ILE A 283 24.39 -9.37 4.01
C ILE A 283 23.77 -10.44 4.90
N ARG A 284 22.64 -10.16 5.54
CA ARG A 284 21.97 -11.05 6.52
C ARG A 284 20.45 -11.04 6.34
N PRO A 285 19.93 -11.34 5.13
CA PRO A 285 18.50 -11.26 4.82
C PRO A 285 17.63 -12.27 5.60
N LYS A 286 18.21 -13.42 5.96
CA LYS A 286 17.52 -14.48 6.72
C LYS A 286 17.64 -14.32 8.25
N SER A 287 18.31 -13.27 8.72
CA SER A 287 18.49 -13.03 10.15
C SER A 287 17.17 -12.59 10.79
N VAL A 288 16.84 -13.18 11.93
CA VAL A 288 15.71 -12.76 12.78
C VAL A 288 15.88 -11.30 13.23
N VAL A 289 17.12 -10.85 13.43
CA VAL A 289 17.42 -9.46 13.78
C VAL A 289 17.08 -8.52 12.63
N THR A 290 17.48 -8.86 11.39
CA THR A 290 17.14 -8.07 10.19
C THR A 290 15.63 -7.97 10.04
N TRP A 291 14.91 -9.08 10.23
CA TRP A 291 13.46 -9.11 10.15
C TRP A 291 12.80 -8.21 11.20
N TRP A 292 13.12 -8.41 12.50
CA TRP A 292 12.52 -7.61 13.58
C TRP A 292 12.88 -6.13 13.51
N LEU A 293 14.13 -5.80 13.17
CA LEU A 293 14.53 -4.41 13.01
C LEU A 293 13.73 -3.76 11.87
N THR A 294 13.55 -4.45 10.74
CA THR A 294 12.73 -3.95 9.63
C THR A 294 11.28 -3.78 10.07
N THR A 295 10.70 -4.75 10.79
CA THR A 295 9.33 -4.68 11.30
C THR A 295 9.14 -3.48 12.22
N VAL A 296 10.03 -3.28 13.20
CA VAL A 296 9.94 -2.16 14.16
C VAL A 296 10.10 -0.82 13.46
N VAL A 297 11.11 -0.66 12.59
CA VAL A 297 11.31 0.60 11.85
C VAL A 297 10.13 0.87 10.94
N THR A 298 9.63 -0.14 10.21
CA THR A 298 8.45 0.01 9.33
C THR A 298 7.24 0.42 10.13
N PHE A 299 6.93 -0.26 11.23
CA PHE A 299 5.77 0.07 12.06
C PHE A 299 5.88 1.48 12.68
N ALA A 300 7.04 1.82 13.23
CA ALA A 300 7.27 3.13 13.84
C ALA A 300 7.13 4.27 12.81
N THR A 301 7.68 4.09 11.61
CA THR A 301 7.59 5.10 10.53
C THR A 301 6.23 5.10 9.82
N TRP A 302 5.53 3.96 9.81
CA TRP A 302 4.16 3.89 9.31
C TRP A 302 3.20 4.69 10.19
N TRP A 303 3.37 4.62 11.50
CA TRP A 303 2.62 5.45 12.43
C TRP A 303 3.15 6.88 12.44
N LEU A 304 4.40 7.09 12.87
CA LEU A 304 4.95 8.43 13.15
C LEU A 304 5.34 9.23 11.91
N GLY A 305 5.40 8.59 10.74
CA GLY A 305 5.71 9.23 9.47
C GLY A 305 4.50 9.30 8.55
N GLN A 306 3.74 8.22 8.42
CA GLN A 306 2.68 8.09 7.42
C GLN A 306 1.26 8.16 8.01
N ASP A 307 1.13 8.34 9.33
CA ASP A 307 -0.13 8.41 10.10
C ASP A 307 -1.14 7.30 9.75
N PHE A 308 -0.61 6.11 9.47
CA PHE A 308 -1.33 4.97 8.91
C PHE A 308 -2.04 5.20 7.56
N GLY A 309 -2.11 6.43 7.04
CA GLY A 309 -2.66 6.79 5.73
C GLY A 309 -4.17 6.96 5.66
N VAL A 310 -4.93 6.41 6.60
CA VAL A 310 -6.42 6.33 6.51
C VAL A 310 -7.16 7.27 7.46
N LEU A 311 -6.44 7.93 8.36
CA LEU A 311 -7.01 8.86 9.34
C LEU A 311 -7.27 10.23 8.69
N GLY A 312 -8.24 11.00 9.20
CA GLY A 312 -8.54 12.35 8.68
C GLY A 312 -9.58 12.42 7.54
N GLY A 313 -10.06 11.30 7.01
CA GLY A 313 -11.26 11.23 6.16
C GLY A 313 -11.10 11.56 4.68
N MET A 314 -9.86 11.69 4.18
CA MET A 314 -9.53 11.71 2.74
C MET A 314 -8.45 10.67 2.37
N GLY A 315 -8.05 9.85 3.33
CA GLY A 315 -7.08 8.79 3.13
C GLY A 315 -7.75 7.54 2.60
N THR A 316 -7.28 7.03 1.45
CA THR A 316 -7.92 5.88 0.79
C THR A 316 -7.14 4.60 1.05
N ASP A 317 -5.82 4.62 1.18
CA ASP A 317 -5.05 3.42 1.48
C ASP A 317 -4.17 3.54 2.74
N PRO A 318 -3.75 2.42 3.34
CA PRO A 318 -2.95 2.45 4.56
C PRO A 318 -1.46 2.75 4.34
N ASN A 319 -1.10 3.45 3.27
CA ASN A 319 0.27 3.82 2.93
C ASN A 319 1.25 2.63 2.77
N SER A 320 2.52 2.94 2.50
CA SER A 320 3.57 1.96 2.19
C SER A 320 3.90 0.99 3.33
N GLY A 321 3.69 1.40 4.59
CA GLY A 321 4.04 0.60 5.77
C GLY A 321 3.36 -0.77 5.81
N VAL A 322 2.05 -0.83 5.56
CA VAL A 322 1.30 -2.10 5.59
C VAL A 322 1.78 -3.09 4.52
N LEU A 323 2.17 -2.59 3.34
CA LEU A 323 2.68 -3.42 2.25
C LEU A 323 4.06 -3.98 2.53
N VAL A 324 4.91 -3.21 3.22
CA VAL A 324 6.20 -3.73 3.68
C VAL A 324 5.98 -4.79 4.77
N LEU A 325 5.06 -4.59 5.71
CA LEU A 325 4.73 -5.61 6.72
C LEU A 325 4.16 -6.90 6.10
N LEU A 326 3.26 -6.78 5.10
CA LEU A 326 2.77 -7.91 4.31
C LEU A 326 3.93 -8.63 3.60
N SER A 327 4.83 -7.87 2.96
CA SER A 327 6.02 -8.40 2.29
C SER A 327 6.95 -9.14 3.26
N LEU A 328 7.12 -8.63 4.48
CA LEU A 328 7.91 -9.27 5.53
C LEU A 328 7.29 -10.59 6.00
N ALA A 329 5.97 -10.66 6.13
CA ALA A 329 5.26 -11.89 6.49
C ALA A 329 5.41 -12.96 5.40
N VAL A 330 5.26 -12.57 4.13
CA VAL A 330 5.45 -13.44 2.96
C VAL A 330 6.90 -13.90 2.86
N TYR A 331 7.86 -12.98 3.02
CA TYR A 331 9.29 -13.29 3.01
C TYR A 331 9.67 -14.29 4.11
N ALA A 332 9.15 -14.11 5.34
CA ALA A 332 9.43 -15.01 6.44
C ALA A 332 9.00 -16.44 6.14
N ARG A 333 7.85 -16.63 5.48
CA ARG A 333 7.38 -17.95 5.03
C ARG A 333 8.26 -18.54 3.94
N LEU A 334 8.66 -17.73 2.95
CA LEU A 334 9.51 -18.16 1.83
C LEU A 334 10.95 -18.50 2.26
N ALA A 335 11.51 -17.73 3.18
CA ALA A 335 12.89 -17.87 3.66
C ALA A 335 13.01 -18.72 4.94
N THR A 336 11.88 -19.20 5.47
CA THR A 336 11.77 -19.96 6.72
C THR A 336 12.50 -19.30 7.88
N VAL A 337 12.28 -17.98 8.05
CA VAL A 337 12.90 -17.21 9.13
C VAL A 337 12.35 -17.73 10.47
N PRO A 338 13.20 -18.04 11.48
CA PRO A 338 12.74 -18.60 12.75
C PRO A 338 12.18 -17.49 13.66
N ILE A 339 11.04 -16.92 13.27
CA ILE A 339 10.30 -15.94 14.07
C ILE A 339 9.65 -16.72 15.22
N PHE A 340 10.09 -16.48 16.46
CA PHE A 340 9.64 -17.13 17.71
C PHE A 340 10.21 -18.52 18.06
N GLY A 341 11.43 -18.87 17.63
CA GLY A 341 12.16 -20.03 18.19
C GLY A 341 11.66 -21.42 17.76
N ARG A 342 10.57 -21.49 16.99
CA ARG A 342 10.20 -22.62 16.13
C ARG A 342 10.00 -22.06 14.73
N SER A 343 10.59 -22.70 13.72
CA SER A 343 10.12 -22.46 12.35
C SER A 343 8.63 -22.79 12.36
N LEU A 344 7.77 -21.77 12.27
CA LEU A 344 6.30 -21.88 12.41
C LEU A 344 5.66 -22.89 11.44
N PHE A 345 6.45 -23.47 10.53
CA PHE A 345 5.98 -24.26 9.42
C PHE A 345 6.99 -25.37 9.06
N MET A 346 7.16 -26.35 9.95
CA MET A 346 7.46 -27.69 9.47
C MET A 346 6.17 -28.25 8.88
N ASP A 347 5.99 -28.09 7.58
CA ASP A 347 5.04 -28.93 6.85
C ASP A 347 5.52 -30.37 7.05
N SER A 348 4.65 -31.21 7.60
CA SER A 348 4.87 -32.63 7.84
C SER A 348 5.27 -33.32 6.54
N THR A 349 6.56 -33.55 6.33
CA THR A 349 7.05 -34.49 5.34
C THR A 349 6.42 -35.85 5.67
N PRO A 350 5.74 -36.53 4.74
CA PRO A 350 5.32 -37.90 4.99
C PRO A 350 6.59 -38.70 5.24
N ALA A 351 6.66 -39.37 6.38
CA ALA A 351 7.74 -40.29 6.68
C ALA A 351 7.92 -41.23 5.48
N LYS A 352 9.12 -41.24 4.90
CA LYS A 352 9.54 -42.26 3.93
C LYS A 352 9.12 -43.61 4.50
N GLY A 353 8.25 -44.31 3.77
CA GLY A 353 7.86 -45.67 4.10
C GLY A 353 9.11 -46.49 4.32
N ARG A 354 9.31 -46.92 5.57
CA ARG A 354 10.20 -48.02 5.88
C ARG A 354 9.62 -49.22 5.14
N THR A 355 10.39 -49.72 4.19
CA THR A 355 10.29 -51.10 3.73
C THR A 355 10.36 -52.01 4.96
N MET A 356 9.31 -52.77 5.21
CA MET A 356 9.39 -53.98 6.03
C MET A 356 9.19 -55.18 5.11
N SER A 357 10.22 -56.03 5.13
CA SER A 357 10.34 -57.43 4.69
C SER A 357 9.78 -57.79 3.32
#